data_AF-A0A7S1K1V7-F1
#
_entry.id   AF-A0A7S1K1V7-F1
#
_cell.length_a   1.000
_cell.length_b   1.000
_cell.length_c   1.000
_cell.angle_alpha   90.00
_cell.angle_beta   90.00
_cell.angle_gamma   90.00
#
_symmetry.space_group_name_H-M   'P 1'
#
loop_
_entity.id
_entity.type
_entity.pdbx_description
1 polymer ?
#
loop_
_entity_poly.entity_id
_entity_poly.type
_entity_poly.pdbx_seq_one_letter_code
_entity_poly.pdbx_strand_id
1 'polypeptide(L)'
;ERIKRAALALDGRKLQAGDRVGLIYSPGPDFLPVLLACLAKGLVAVIIDPVDPQDGDGLIEMAENIKFAKLKVILTDHLYPDFLEAWFLKTPPTDAKSKTAKRTL
;
A
#
# COMPACT_ATOMS: atom_id res chain seq x y z
N GLU A 1 6.27 -13.27 -19.21
CA GLU A 1 5.93 -11.87 -19.59
C GLU A 1 5.44 -10.95 -18.47
N ARG A 2 4.40 -11.25 -17.67
CA ARG A 2 3.87 -10.30 -16.65
C ARG A 2 4.87 -9.92 -15.54
N ILE A 3 5.62 -10.88 -15.02
CA ILE A 3 6.67 -10.64 -13.99
C ILE A 3 7.75 -9.69 -14.51
N LYS A 4 8.17 -9.84 -15.78
CA LYS A 4 9.16 -8.95 -16.40
C LYS A 4 8.67 -7.51 -16.48
N ARG A 5 7.39 -7.30 -16.83
CA ARG A 5 6.78 -5.96 -16.84
C ARG A 5 6.71 -5.35 -15.44
N ALA A 6 6.35 -6.14 -14.43
CA ALA A 6 6.36 -5.69 -13.04
C ALA A 6 7.79 -5.32 -12.58
N ALA A 7 8.78 -6.14 -12.91
CA ALA A 7 10.18 -5.87 -12.59
C ALA A 7 10.68 -4.58 -13.26
N LEU A 8 10.33 -4.34 -14.53
CA LEU A 8 10.69 -3.13 -15.26
C LEU A 8 10.07 -1.87 -14.61
N ALA A 9 8.81 -1.96 -14.17
CA ALA A 9 8.11 -0.87 -13.47
C ALA A 9 8.74 -0.55 -12.10
N LEU A 10 9.38 -1.53 -11.46
CA LEU A 10 10.12 -1.36 -10.21
C LEU A 10 11.50 -0.72 -10.41
N ASP A 11 12.17 -1.00 -11.54
CA ASP A 11 13.51 -0.47 -11.83
C ASP A 11 13.56 1.05 -11.95
N GLY A 12 12.47 1.67 -12.41
CA GLY A 12 12.35 3.13 -12.46
C GLY A 12 12.27 3.83 -11.09
N ARG A 13 12.16 3.09 -9.98
CA ARG A 13 11.77 3.63 -8.66
C ARG A 13 12.92 3.74 -7.63
N LYS A 14 14.18 3.52 -8.03
CA LYS A 14 15.37 3.61 -7.15
C LYS A 14 15.22 2.79 -5.84
N LEU A 15 14.61 1.61 -5.93
CA LEU A 15 14.43 0.71 -4.80
C LEU A 15 15.68 -0.15 -4.60
N GLN A 16 15.95 -0.47 -3.35
CA GLN A 16 17.07 -1.30 -2.89
C GLN A 16 16.53 -2.50 -2.12
N ALA A 17 17.29 -3.60 -2.10
CA ALA A 17 16.94 -4.77 -1.29
C ALA A 17 16.71 -4.37 0.18
N GLY A 18 15.65 -4.87 0.79
CA GLY A 18 15.18 -4.49 2.12
C GLY A 18 14.16 -3.34 2.15
N ASP A 19 13.99 -2.59 1.05
CA ASP A 19 12.95 -1.56 0.99
C ASP A 19 11.54 -2.19 1.08
N ARG A 20 10.66 -1.52 1.84
CA ARG A 20 9.27 -1.95 2.04
C ARG A 20 8.38 -1.36 0.95
N VAL A 21 7.66 -2.23 0.25
CA VAL A 21 6.76 -1.86 -0.86
C VAL A 21 5.35 -2.31 -0.54
N GLY A 22 4.40 -1.39 -0.52
CA GLY A 22 2.99 -1.70 -0.34
C GLY A 22 2.38 -2.25 -1.61
N LEU A 23 1.61 -3.32 -1.50
CA LEU A 23 0.83 -3.90 -2.58
C LEU A 23 -0.65 -3.79 -2.22
N ILE A 24 -1.38 -2.91 -2.93
CA ILE A 24 -2.83 -2.76 -2.81
C ILE A 24 -3.42 -3.15 -4.15
N TYR A 25 -3.93 -4.36 -4.28
CA TYR A 25 -4.45 -4.87 -5.55
C TYR A 25 -5.83 -5.47 -5.34
N SER A 26 -6.72 -5.22 -6.29
CA SER A 26 -7.96 -5.98 -6.41
C SER A 26 -7.64 -7.46 -6.65
N PRO A 27 -8.53 -8.38 -6.25
CA PRO A 27 -8.41 -9.79 -6.60
C PRO A 27 -8.26 -9.95 -8.12
N GLY A 28 -7.09 -10.37 -8.57
CA GLY A 28 -6.78 -10.34 -9.98
C GLY A 28 -5.40 -10.87 -10.34
N PRO A 29 -5.15 -11.04 -11.65
CA PRO A 29 -3.96 -11.73 -12.13
C PRO A 29 -2.68 -10.88 -12.11
N ASP A 30 -2.76 -9.62 -11.69
CA ASP A 30 -1.61 -8.71 -11.64
C ASP A 30 -0.90 -8.69 -10.27
N PHE A 31 -1.59 -9.09 -9.20
CA PHE A 31 -1.01 -9.15 -7.86
C PHE A 31 0.19 -10.11 -7.78
N LEU A 32 0.00 -11.37 -8.19
CA LEU A 32 1.02 -12.41 -8.05
C LEU A 32 2.31 -12.09 -8.82
N PRO A 33 2.26 -11.61 -10.08
CA PRO A 33 3.47 -11.18 -10.79
C PRO A 33 4.25 -10.07 -10.10
N VAL A 34 3.56 -9.10 -9.47
CA VAL A 34 4.19 -7.98 -8.78
C VAL A 34 4.80 -8.43 -7.45
N LEU A 35 4.09 -9.26 -6.69
CA LEU A 35 4.63 -9.88 -5.48
C LEU A 35 5.93 -10.65 -5.76
N LEU A 36 5.93 -11.49 -6.80
CA LEU A 36 7.11 -12.26 -7.20
C LEU A 36 8.26 -11.35 -7.67
N ALA A 37 7.95 -10.26 -8.39
CA ALA A 37 8.96 -9.29 -8.81
C ALA A 37 9.60 -8.55 -7.61
N CYS A 38 8.81 -8.24 -6.58
CA CYS A 38 9.33 -7.68 -5.33
C CYS A 38 10.29 -8.65 -4.64
N LEU A 39 9.87 -9.90 -4.45
CA LEU A 39 10.70 -10.93 -3.81
C LEU A 39 12.00 -11.19 -4.60
N ALA A 40 11.92 -11.28 -5.93
CA ALA A 40 13.09 -11.48 -6.78
C ALA A 40 14.11 -10.33 -6.70
N LYS A 41 13.68 -9.11 -6.34
CA LYS A 41 14.55 -7.94 -6.14
C LYS A 41 15.00 -7.76 -4.68
N GLY A 42 14.63 -8.69 -3.79
CA GLY A 42 14.94 -8.61 -2.36
C GLY A 42 14.14 -7.53 -1.62
N LEU A 43 13.00 -7.10 -2.17
CA LEU A 43 12.12 -6.11 -1.55
C LEU A 43 11.20 -6.78 -0.54
N VAL A 44 10.81 -6.03 0.50
CA VAL A 44 9.81 -6.48 1.49
C VAL A 44 8.43 -6.09 0.98
N ALA A 45 7.70 -7.04 0.42
CA ALA A 45 6.33 -6.85 -0.02
C ALA A 45 5.38 -6.82 1.20
N VAL A 46 4.70 -5.69 1.40
CA VAL A 46 3.65 -5.53 2.41
C VAL A 46 2.31 -5.56 1.70
N ILE A 47 1.57 -6.65 1.89
CA ILE A 47 0.25 -6.84 1.31
C ILE A 47 -0.75 -6.05 2.16
N ILE A 48 -1.57 -5.24 1.50
CA ILE A 48 -2.61 -4.45 2.13
C ILE A 48 -3.88 -4.74 1.35
N ASP A 49 -4.88 -5.29 2.05
CA ASP A 49 -6.13 -5.67 1.42
C ASP A 49 -6.86 -4.41 0.92
N PRO A 50 -7.38 -4.46 -0.32
CA PRO A 50 -8.17 -3.36 -0.86
C PRO A 50 -9.46 -3.22 -0.05
N VAL A 51 -9.74 -2.00 0.39
CA VAL A 51 -11.00 -1.67 1.08
C VAL A 51 -12.00 -1.09 0.09
N ASP A 52 -13.29 -1.32 0.32
CA ASP A 52 -14.36 -0.67 -0.42
C ASP A 52 -14.29 0.85 -0.22
N PRO A 53 -14.26 1.68 -1.28
CA PRO A 53 -14.25 3.14 -1.15
C PRO A 53 -15.44 3.72 -0.35
N GLN A 54 -16.54 2.96 -0.19
CA GLN A 54 -17.70 3.36 0.60
C GLN A 54 -17.57 3.02 2.10
N ASP A 55 -16.60 2.17 2.48
CA ASP A 55 -16.35 1.77 3.86
C ASP A 55 -15.37 2.75 4.55
N GLY A 56 -15.92 3.81 5.10
CA GLY A 56 -15.13 4.87 5.76
C GLY A 56 -14.24 4.38 6.90
N ASP A 57 -14.70 3.40 7.70
CA ASP A 57 -13.95 2.88 8.84
C ASP A 57 -12.79 1.98 8.36
N GLY A 58 -13.05 1.10 7.38
CA GLY A 58 -12.00 0.29 6.77
C GLY A 58 -10.92 1.14 6.08
N LEU A 59 -11.31 2.26 5.47
CA LEU A 59 -10.36 3.19 4.85
C LEU A 59 -9.40 3.82 5.88
N ILE A 60 -9.91 4.15 7.07
CA ILE A 60 -9.09 4.67 8.17
C ILE A 60 -8.10 3.60 8.65
N GLU A 61 -8.56 2.36 8.86
CA GLU A 61 -7.69 1.26 9.28
C GLU A 61 -6.60 0.96 8.24
N MET A 62 -6.97 0.85 6.97
CA MET A 62 -6.02 0.65 5.87
C MET A 62 -4.96 1.75 5.84
N ALA A 63 -5.36 2.99 6.05
CA ALA A 63 -4.45 4.11 6.09
C ALA A 63 -3.48 4.08 7.29
N GLU A 64 -3.95 3.70 8.47
CA GLU A 64 -3.09 3.51 9.64
C GLU A 64 -2.06 2.42 9.35
N ASN A 65 -2.50 1.30 8.78
CA ASN A 65 -1.62 0.20 8.36
C ASN A 65 -0.55 0.67 7.38
N ILE A 66 -0.90 1.49 6.39
CA ILE A 66 0.06 2.09 5.45
C ILE A 66 1.10 2.97 6.17
N LYS A 67 0.65 3.83 7.10
CA LYS A 67 1.54 4.71 7.89
C LYS A 67 2.50 3.89 8.76
N PHE A 68 2.01 2.88 9.46
CA PHE A 68 2.83 2.00 10.30
C PHE A 68 3.81 1.16 9.48
N ALA A 69 3.43 0.78 8.27
CA ALA A 69 4.24 -0.08 7.42
C ALA A 69 5.50 0.59 6.85
N LYS A 70 5.70 1.91 7.04
CA LYS A 70 6.90 2.66 6.60
C LYS A 70 7.29 2.34 5.15
N LEU A 71 6.28 2.34 4.28
CA LEU A 71 6.43 1.98 2.89
C LEU A 71 7.21 3.06 2.14
N LYS A 72 8.14 2.64 1.28
CA LYS A 72 8.86 3.56 0.39
C LYS A 72 8.05 3.89 -0.86
N VAL A 73 7.23 2.93 -1.30
CA VAL A 73 6.31 3.12 -2.43
C VAL A 73 5.13 2.16 -2.30
N ILE A 74 3.99 2.57 -2.84
CA ILE A 74 2.79 1.75 -2.97
C ILE A 74 2.61 1.42 -4.45
N LEU A 75 2.34 0.16 -4.74
CA LEU A 75 1.95 -0.34 -6.04
C LEU A 75 0.49 -0.75 -5.97
N THR A 76 -0.26 -0.35 -6.98
CA THR A 76 -1.67 -0.66 -7.09
C THR A 76 -2.07 -0.90 -8.53
N ASP A 77 -3.28 -1.41 -8.73
CA ASP A 77 -3.90 -1.50 -10.05
C ASP A 77 -4.53 -0.15 -10.45
N HIS A 78 -5.21 -0.12 -11.59
CA HIS A 78 -5.81 1.09 -12.15
C HIS A 78 -7.09 1.53 -11.42
N LEU A 79 -7.57 0.79 -10.41
CA LEU A 79 -8.84 1.03 -9.74
C LEU A 79 -8.69 1.89 -8.47
N TYR A 80 -7.50 1.92 -7.87
CA TYR A 80 -7.21 2.70 -6.66
C TYR A 80 -6.34 3.99 -6.80
N PRO A 81 -5.83 4.42 -7.97
CA PRO A 81 -4.90 5.55 -8.01
C PRO A 81 -5.56 6.86 -7.57
N ASP A 82 -6.79 7.14 -8.03
CA ASP A 82 -7.52 8.36 -7.67
C ASP A 82 -7.81 8.45 -6.16
N PHE A 83 -8.10 7.29 -5.55
CA PHE A 83 -8.36 7.18 -4.11
C PHE A 83 -7.09 7.45 -3.29
N LEU A 84 -5.99 6.78 -3.64
CA LEU A 84 -4.72 6.93 -2.93
C LEU A 84 -4.16 8.35 -3.09
N GLU A 85 -4.23 8.95 -4.28
CA GLU A 85 -3.76 10.33 -4.49
C GLU A 85 -4.60 11.34 -3.70
N ALA A 86 -5.92 11.20 -3.70
CA ALA A 86 -6.80 12.10 -2.95
C ALA A 86 -6.52 12.08 -1.43
N TRP A 87 -6.21 10.91 -0.87
CA TRP A 87 -6.03 10.75 0.56
C TRP A 87 -4.58 11.02 1.04
N PHE A 88 -3.57 10.60 0.27
CA PHE A 88 -2.16 10.83 0.60
C PHE A 88 -1.68 12.27 0.33
N LEU A 89 -2.22 12.96 -0.68
CA LEU A 89 -1.80 14.33 -1.02
C LEU A 89 -2.62 15.42 -0.33
N LYS A 90 -3.89 15.19 0.04
CA LYS A 90 -4.75 16.22 0.67
C LYS A 90 -4.83 16.16 2.20
N THR A 91 -4.40 15.07 2.83
CA THR A 91 -4.33 14.95 4.29
C THR A 91 -2.93 14.51 4.71
N PRO A 92 -2.00 15.44 4.98
CA PRO A 92 -0.81 15.08 5.72
C PRO A 92 -1.23 14.54 7.10
N PRO A 93 -0.53 13.53 7.65
CA PRO A 93 -0.75 13.10 9.02
C PRO A 93 -0.26 14.20 9.95
N THR A 94 -1.13 15.17 10.24
CA THR A 94 -0.91 16.13 11.30
C THR A 94 -1.14 15.41 12.63
N ASP A 95 -0.09 15.37 13.43
CA ASP A 95 -0.02 14.75 14.74
C ASP A 95 -1.25 15.00 15.64
N ALA A 96 -1.51 13.99 16.48
CA ALA A 96 -2.04 14.11 17.82
C ALA A 96 -3.43 14.74 18.00
N LYS A 97 -4.44 13.89 18.14
CA LYS A 97 -5.19 13.83 19.42
C LYS A 97 -5.44 12.39 19.82
N SER A 98 -4.63 11.91 20.76
CA SER A 98 -5.03 10.85 21.68
C SER A 98 -6.43 11.17 22.22
N LYS A 99 -7.40 10.28 22.05
CA LYS A 99 -8.60 10.18 22.90
C LYS A 99 -9.43 8.92 22.59
N THR A 100 -8.82 7.74 22.64
CA THR A 100 -9.60 6.54 22.95
C THR A 100 -9.65 6.42 24.46
N ALA A 101 -10.57 7.19 25.04
CA ALA A 101 -10.96 7.05 26.42
C ALA A 101 -11.82 5.79 26.57
N LYS A 102 -11.43 4.98 27.56
CA LYS A 102 -12.23 4.00 28.33
C LYS A 102 -12.67 2.70 27.67
N ARG A 103 -11.79 1.70 27.83
CA ARG A 103 -11.94 0.50 28.68
C ARG A 103 -13.30 0.30 29.42
N THR A 104 -13.75 -0.97 29.40
CA THR A 104 -14.57 -1.71 30.40
C THR A 104 -16.08 -1.41 30.32
N LEU A 105 -17.02 -2.34 30.05
CA LEU A 105 -17.15 -3.80 30.20
C LEU A 105 -17.64 -4.45 28.90
#